data_AF-A0A2P5CHQ0-F1
#
_entry.id   AF-A0A2P5CHQ0-F1
#
_cell.length_a   1.000
_cell.length_b   1.000
_cell.length_c   1.000
_cell.angle_alpha   90.00
_cell.angle_beta   90.00
_cell.angle_gamma   90.00
#
_symmetry.space_group_name_H-M   'P 1'
#
loop_
_entity.id
_entity.type
_entity.pdbx_description
1 polymer ?
#
loop_
_entity_poly.entity_id
_entity_poly.type
_entity_poly.pdbx_seq_one_letter_code
_entity_poly.pdbx_strand_id
1 'polypeptide(L)'
;MATTSKISRNTWHARLNSLPSISHPLVEGIEEQLSRLRASSEAATSSSLCHRSSSLKDLYESLDDFLRLRHTKQALVREENNKCVQQVLDGSFRLVDVCGTTRDAFSQMKQCLQELQSSLRRKRGSESSLY
;
A
#
# COMPACT_ATOMS: atom_id res chain seq x y z
N MET A 1 -27.59 -42.50 -3.06
CA MET A 1 -26.68 -41.99 -4.11
C MET A 1 -26.08 -40.70 -3.60
N ALA A 2 -24.79 -40.71 -3.23
CA ALA A 2 -24.07 -39.53 -2.74
C ALA A 2 -22.91 -39.26 -3.70
N THR A 3 -22.98 -38.16 -4.44
CA THR A 3 -21.90 -37.68 -5.31
C THR A 3 -21.02 -36.73 -4.51
N THR A 4 -19.88 -37.21 -4.03
CA THR A 4 -18.85 -36.35 -3.43
C THR A 4 -17.95 -35.84 -4.55
N SER A 5 -18.20 -34.60 -4.97
CA SER A 5 -17.36 -33.91 -5.94
C SER A 5 -16.02 -33.56 -5.29
N LYS A 6 -14.92 -34.13 -5.79
CA LYS A 6 -13.56 -33.81 -5.34
C LYS A 6 -13.22 -32.38 -5.77
N ILE A 7 -13.21 -31.46 -4.81
CA ILE A 7 -12.69 -30.11 -5.01
C ILE A 7 -11.18 -30.22 -5.21
N SER A 8 -10.75 -30.06 -6.46
CA SER A 8 -9.35 -29.84 -6.81
C SER A 8 -8.90 -28.52 -6.18
N ARG A 9 -8.09 -28.60 -5.12
CA ARG A 9 -7.40 -27.44 -4.56
C ARG A 9 -6.20 -27.16 -5.45
N ASN A 10 -6.34 -26.15 -6.30
CA ASN A 10 -5.24 -25.68 -7.14
C ASN A 10 -4.29 -24.90 -6.23
N THR A 11 -3.21 -25.55 -5.78
CA THR A 11 -2.18 -24.95 -4.95
C THR A 11 -1.34 -24.01 -5.80
N TRP A 12 -1.78 -22.76 -5.91
CA TRP A 12 -0.97 -21.69 -6.48
C TRP A 12 0.16 -21.37 -5.49
N HIS A 13 1.33 -22.00 -5.68
CA HIS A 13 2.55 -21.56 -5.01
C HIS A 13 3.00 -20.26 -5.65
N ALA A 14 2.49 -19.13 -5.15
CA ALA A 14 3.03 -17.82 -5.43
C ALA A 14 4.45 -17.75 -4.84
N ARG A 15 5.45 -18.15 -5.64
CA ARG A 15 6.86 -17.92 -5.31
C ARG A 15 7.11 -16.43 -5.50
N LEU A 16 7.17 -15.69 -4.40
CA LEU A 16 7.67 -14.33 -4.42
C LEU A 16 9.14 -14.40 -4.77
N ASN A 17 9.49 -13.94 -5.97
CA ASN A 17 10.89 -13.75 -6.37
C ASN A 17 11.43 -12.56 -5.59
N SER A 18 11.99 -12.81 -4.40
CA SER A 18 12.87 -11.83 -3.75
C SER A 18 14.10 -11.68 -4.65
N LEU A 19 14.23 -10.53 -5.31
CA LEU A 19 15.46 -10.16 -5.97
C LEU A 19 16.58 -10.11 -4.92
N PRO A 20 17.80 -10.59 -5.23
CA PRO A 20 18.93 -10.40 -4.32
C PRO A 20 19.12 -8.90 -4.13
N SER A 21 19.05 -8.45 -2.87
CA SER A 21 19.38 -7.10 -2.45
C SER A 21 20.90 -6.93 -2.53
N ILE A 22 21.45 -6.89 -3.75
CA ILE A 22 22.84 -6.49 -3.93
C ILE A 22 22.87 -5.00 -3.61
N SER A 23 23.36 -4.67 -2.41
CA SER A 23 23.69 -3.31 -2.03
C SER A 23 24.67 -2.75 -3.06
N HIS A 24 24.37 -1.57 -3.58
CA HIS A 24 25.24 -0.91 -4.55
C HIS A 24 26.61 -0.65 -3.87
N PRO A 25 27.76 -0.84 -4.54
CA PRO A 25 29.09 -0.68 -3.92
C PRO A 25 29.29 0.67 -3.23
N LEU A 26 28.63 1.71 -3.77
CA LEU A 26 28.63 3.05 -3.17
C LEU A 26 27.90 3.12 -1.81
N VAL A 27 26.82 2.36 -1.63
CA VAL A 27 26.07 2.28 -0.35
C VAL A 27 26.91 1.59 0.72
N GLU A 28 27.58 0.50 0.35
CA GLU A 28 28.46 -0.24 1.25
C GLU A 28 29.64 0.63 1.72
N GLY A 29 30.24 1.41 0.82
CA GLY A 29 31.29 2.37 1.18
C GLY A 29 30.82 3.50 2.11
N ILE A 30 29.59 3.99 1.93
CA ILE A 30 28.98 5.01 2.80
C ILE A 30 28.73 4.43 4.21
N GLU A 31 28.24 3.19 4.31
CA GLU A 31 28.01 2.51 5.59
C GLU A 31 29.32 2.25 6.34
N GLU A 32 30.38 1.88 5.64
CA GLU A 32 31.71 1.69 6.23
C GLU A 32 32.28 3.02 6.76
N GLN A 33 32.18 4.10 5.97
CA GLN A 33 32.58 5.45 6.37
C GLN A 33 31.84 5.91 7.63
N LEU A 34 30.52 5.69 7.70
CA LEU A 34 29.70 5.98 8.88
C LEU A 34 30.13 5.19 10.11
N SER A 35 30.39 3.89 9.94
CA SER A 35 30.80 3.00 11.01
C SER A 35 32.16 3.42 11.60
N ARG A 36 33.11 3.75 10.73
CA ARG A 36 34.43 4.29 11.11
C ARG A 36 34.32 5.64 11.83
N LEU A 37 33.48 6.54 11.33
CA LEU A 37 33.27 7.85 11.95
C LEU A 37 32.68 7.70 13.36
N ARG A 38 31.71 6.80 13.54
CA ARG A 38 31.12 6.48 14.86
C ARG A 38 32.17 5.98 15.84
N ALA A 39 33.00 5.00 15.44
CA ALA A 39 34.07 4.48 16.29
C ALA A 39 35.10 5.57 16.69
N SER A 40 35.44 6.46 15.76
CA SER A 40 36.39 7.57 16.05
C SER A 40 35.84 8.63 17.01
N SER A 41 34.50 8.73 17.12
CA SER A 41 33.83 9.66 18.03
C SER A 41 33.97 9.25 19.50
N GLU A 42 34.10 7.95 19.77
CA GLU A 42 34.16 7.39 21.12
C GLU A 42 35.57 7.47 21.73
N ALA A 43 36.62 7.59 20.91
CA ALA A 43 38.03 7.54 21.32
C ALA A 43 38.65 8.91 21.70
N ALA A 44 37.86 9.85 22.23
CA ALA A 44 38.15 11.28 22.46
C ALA A 44 39.64 11.67 22.67
N THR A 45 40.31 12.15 21.61
CA THR A 45 41.66 12.75 21.63
C THR A 45 41.70 13.97 20.69
N SER A 46 42.44 15.03 21.00
CA SER A 46 42.44 16.28 20.19
C SER A 46 42.88 16.09 18.73
N SER A 47 43.81 15.15 18.45
CA SER A 47 44.21 14.76 17.10
C SER A 47 43.08 14.07 16.30
N SER A 48 42.07 13.50 16.98
CA SER A 48 40.94 12.86 16.33
C SER A 48 39.93 13.85 15.77
N LEU A 49 39.90 15.11 16.22
CA LEU A 49 38.92 16.10 15.77
C LEU A 49 39.14 16.55 14.32
N CYS A 50 40.39 16.82 13.92
CA CYS A 50 40.74 17.19 12.54
C CYS A 50 40.46 16.04 11.56
N HIS A 51 40.84 14.81 11.95
CA HIS A 51 40.53 13.60 11.19
C HIS A 51 39.01 13.40 11.06
N ARG A 52 38.25 13.54 12.15
CA ARG A 52 36.79 13.44 12.14
C ARG A 52 36.13 14.45 11.22
N SER A 53 36.59 15.70 11.24
CA SER A 53 36.07 16.75 10.35
C SER A 53 36.35 16.43 8.88
N SER A 54 37.51 15.85 8.57
CA SER A 54 37.88 15.45 7.21
C SER A 54 37.04 14.25 6.75
N SER A 55 36.91 13.21 7.58
CA SER A 55 36.07 12.04 7.28
C SER A 55 34.58 12.41 7.15
N LEU A 56 34.09 13.40 7.90
CA LEU A 56 32.71 13.87 7.75
C LEU A 56 32.49 14.57 6.41
N LYS A 57 33.48 15.34 5.95
CA LYS A 57 33.45 16.00 4.64
C LYS A 57 33.44 14.95 3.53
N ASP A 58 34.33 13.97 3.59
CA ASP A 58 34.41 12.88 2.60
C ASP A 58 33.10 12.08 2.54
N LEU A 59 32.50 11.80 3.71
CA LEU A 59 31.19 11.16 3.80
C LEU A 59 30.11 12.01 3.12
N TYR A 60 30.09 13.31 3.36
CA TYR A 60 29.12 14.22 2.74
C TYR A 60 29.26 14.27 1.21
N GLU A 61 30.48 14.31 0.68
CA GLU A 61 30.75 14.27 -0.76
C GLU A 61 30.30 12.93 -1.37
N SER A 62 30.59 11.80 -0.71
CA SER A 62 30.13 10.48 -1.18
C SER A 62 28.60 10.32 -1.18
N LEU A 63 27.91 10.96 -0.23
CA LEU A 63 26.45 11.01 -0.18
C LEU A 63 25.87 11.89 -1.30
N ASP A 64 26.48 13.04 -1.59
CA ASP A 64 26.08 13.89 -2.72
C ASP A 64 26.20 13.12 -4.04
N ASP A 65 27.31 12.42 -4.26
CA ASP A 65 27.51 11.57 -5.44
C ASP A 65 26.45 10.46 -5.52
N PHE A 66 26.13 9.81 -4.39
CA PHE A 66 25.08 8.80 -4.34
C PHE A 66 23.69 9.37 -4.67
N LEU A 67 23.35 10.56 -4.18
CA LEU A 67 22.09 11.23 -4.50
C LEU A 67 22.02 11.71 -5.95
N ARG A 68 23.17 11.97 -6.58
CA ARG A 68 23.27 12.38 -7.99
C ARG A 68 23.15 11.21 -8.96
N LEU A 69 23.36 9.97 -8.51
CA LEU A 69 23.13 8.78 -9.32
C LEU A 69 21.70 8.76 -9.89
N ARG A 70 21.61 8.46 -11.20
CA ARG A 70 20.32 8.38 -11.89
C ARG A 70 19.37 7.38 -11.25
N HIS A 71 19.90 6.27 -10.73
CA HIS A 71 19.11 5.26 -10.05
C HIS A 71 18.44 5.79 -8.78
N THR A 72 19.16 6.58 -7.97
CA THR A 72 18.63 7.19 -6.74
C THR A 72 17.53 8.21 -7.07
N LYS A 73 17.77 9.10 -8.04
CA LYS A 73 16.74 10.06 -8.51
C LYS A 73 15.50 9.36 -9.07
N GLN A 74 15.71 8.30 -9.86
CA GLN A 74 14.60 7.54 -10.43
C GLN A 74 13.81 6.78 -9.35
N ALA A 75 14.47 6.28 -8.31
CA ALA A 75 13.80 5.64 -7.18
C ALA A 75 12.92 6.64 -6.42
N LEU A 76 13.42 7.84 -6.13
CA LEU A 76 12.66 8.89 -5.45
C LEU A 76 11.42 9.31 -6.25
N VAL A 77 11.57 9.58 -7.56
CA VAL A 77 10.45 9.93 -8.44
C VAL A 77 9.44 8.78 -8.54
N ARG A 78 9.91 7.52 -8.61
CA ARG A 78 9.02 6.36 -8.60
C ARG A 78 8.23 6.27 -7.30
N GLU A 79 8.84 6.57 -6.17
CA GLU A 79 8.16 6.54 -4.87
C GLU A 79 7.08 7.62 -4.77
N GLU A 80 7.37 8.86 -5.21
CA GLU A 80 6.36 9.93 -5.28
C GLU A 80 5.21 9.57 -6.21
N ASN A 81 5.52 9.02 -7.40
CA ASN A 81 4.51 8.55 -8.33
C ASN A 81 3.65 7.43 -7.71
N ASN A 82 4.26 6.48 -7.00
CA ASN A 82 3.53 5.42 -6.31
C ASN A 82 2.61 5.98 -5.21
N LYS A 83 3.06 7.00 -4.45
CA LYS A 83 2.21 7.68 -3.45
C LYS A 83 1.01 8.36 -4.11
N CYS A 84 1.22 9.06 -5.23
CA CYS A 84 0.15 9.67 -6.00
C CYS A 84 -0.85 8.63 -6.51
N VAL A 85 -0.36 7.54 -7.13
CA VAL A 85 -1.21 6.44 -7.61
C VAL A 85 -2.01 5.81 -6.47
N GLN A 86 -1.38 5.59 -5.31
CA GLN A 86 -2.06 5.02 -4.15
C GLN A 86 -3.19 5.92 -3.64
N GLN A 87 -3.01 7.24 -3.61
CA GLN A 87 -4.05 8.19 -3.22
C GLN A 87 -5.23 8.19 -4.22
N VAL A 88 -4.94 8.13 -5.51
CA VAL A 88 -5.98 8.04 -6.56
C VAL A 88 -6.76 6.73 -6.44
N LEU A 89 -6.07 5.61 -6.18
CA LEU A 89 -6.71 4.32 -5.96
C LEU A 89 -7.58 4.32 -4.72
N ASP A 90 -7.10 4.85 -3.59
CA ASP A 90 -7.89 4.98 -2.37
C ASP A 90 -9.18 5.78 -2.63
N GLY A 91 -9.08 6.93 -3.29
CA GLY A 91 -10.24 7.71 -3.70
C GLY A 91 -11.21 6.92 -4.60
N SER A 92 -10.68 6.12 -5.53
CA SER A 92 -11.48 5.28 -6.43
C SER A 92 -12.22 4.16 -5.68
N PHE A 93 -11.57 3.52 -4.70
CA PHE A 93 -12.21 2.51 -3.86
C PHE A 93 -13.36 3.11 -3.04
N ARG A 94 -13.14 4.29 -2.43
CA ARG A 94 -14.18 5.00 -1.69
C ARG A 94 -15.40 5.33 -2.56
N LEU A 95 -15.19 5.68 -3.84
CA LEU A 95 -16.29 5.89 -4.79
C LEU A 95 -17.07 4.59 -5.05
N VAL A 96 -16.37 3.47 -5.24
CA VAL A 96 -17.02 2.15 -5.41
C VAL A 96 -17.87 1.79 -4.18
N ASP A 97 -17.38 2.06 -2.97
CA ASP A 97 -18.12 1.82 -1.72
C ASP A 97 -19.41 2.67 -1.65
N VAL A 98 -19.31 3.95 -2.02
CA VAL A 98 -20.48 4.86 -2.09
C VAL A 98 -21.48 4.36 -3.14
N CYS A 99 -21.03 3.92 -4.30
CA CYS A 99 -21.90 3.33 -5.31
C CYS A 99 -22.57 2.04 -4.82
N GLY A 100 -21.85 1.20 -4.08
CA GLY A 100 -22.39 0.01 -3.41
C GLY A 100 -23.52 0.38 -2.44
N THR A 101 -23.23 1.31 -1.53
CA THR A 101 -24.20 1.81 -0.54
C THR A 101 -25.46 2.39 -1.21
N THR A 102 -25.27 3.16 -2.29
CA THR A 102 -26.38 3.75 -3.06
C THR A 102 -27.27 2.67 -3.68
N ARG A 103 -26.67 1.62 -4.27
CA ARG A 103 -27.41 0.50 -4.85
C ARG A 103 -28.19 -0.27 -3.80
N ASP A 104 -27.63 -0.45 -2.60
CA ASP A 104 -28.29 -1.14 -1.50
C ASP A 104 -29.49 -0.33 -1.00
N ALA A 105 -29.35 0.99 -0.83
CA ALA A 105 -30.44 1.89 -0.49
C ALA A 105 -31.58 1.85 -1.53
N PHE A 106 -31.24 1.86 -2.82
CA PHE A 106 -32.23 1.74 -3.89
C PHE A 106 -32.96 0.38 -3.84
N SER A 107 -32.22 -0.69 -3.55
CA SER A 107 -32.80 -2.04 -3.42
C SER A 107 -33.78 -2.12 -2.25
N GLN A 108 -33.44 -1.51 -1.11
CA GLN A 108 -34.35 -1.41 0.04
C GLN A 108 -35.61 -0.61 -0.29
N MET A 109 -35.47 0.53 -0.96
CA MET A 109 -36.62 1.34 -1.40
C MET A 109 -37.55 0.55 -2.32
N LYS A 110 -36.98 -0.20 -3.28
CA LYS A 110 -37.76 -1.09 -4.16
C LYS A 110 -38.54 -2.14 -3.37
N GLN A 111 -37.91 -2.76 -2.37
CA GLN A 111 -38.58 -3.74 -1.51
C GLN A 111 -39.73 -3.11 -0.73
N CYS A 112 -39.51 -1.94 -0.12
CA CYS A 112 -40.54 -1.22 0.62
C CYS A 112 -41.77 -0.90 -0.26
N LEU A 113 -41.55 -0.43 -1.50
CA LEU A 113 -42.63 -0.17 -2.45
C LEU A 113 -43.42 -1.45 -2.80
N GLN A 114 -42.74 -2.58 -2.96
CA GLN A 114 -43.39 -3.87 -3.24
C GLN A 114 -44.22 -4.36 -2.05
N GLU A 115 -43.73 -4.20 -0.83
CA GLU A 115 -44.44 -4.55 0.41
C GLU A 115 -45.69 -3.69 0.59
N LEU A 116 -45.58 -2.37 0.35
CA LEU A 116 -46.72 -1.45 0.39
C LEU A 116 -47.78 -1.82 -0.66
N GLN A 117 -47.37 -2.06 -1.90
CA GLN A 117 -48.27 -2.47 -2.97
C GLN A 117 -48.98 -3.79 -2.64
N SER A 118 -48.24 -4.76 -2.10
CA SER A 118 -48.79 -6.06 -1.68
C SER A 118 -49.82 -5.89 -0.55
N SER A 119 -49.54 -5.03 0.42
CA SER A 119 -50.45 -4.72 1.53
C SER A 119 -51.74 -4.05 1.04
N LEU A 120 -51.64 -3.09 0.11
CA LEU A 120 -52.80 -2.44 -0.49
C LEU A 120 -53.67 -3.43 -1.28
N ARG A 121 -53.06 -4.34 -2.05
CA ARG A 121 -53.78 -5.39 -2.79
C ARG A 121 -54.54 -6.33 -1.85
N ARG A 122 -53.92 -6.75 -0.73
CA ARG A 122 -54.57 -7.61 0.27
C ARG A 122 -55.77 -6.91 0.92
N LYS A 123 -55.63 -5.63 1.31
CA LYS A 123 -56.73 -4.86 1.94
C LYS A 123 -57.97 -4.76 1.04
N ARG A 124 -57.80 -4.57 -0.28
CA ARG A 124 -58.93 -4.47 -1.22
C ARG A 124 -59.72 -5.79 -1.38
N GLY A 125 -59.06 -6.94 -1.22
CA GLY A 125 -59.73 -8.25 -1.28
C GLY A 125 -60.66 -8.50 -0.10
N SER A 126 -60.39 -7.92 1.07
CA SER A 126 -61.20 -8.09 2.28
C SER A 126 -62.52 -7.31 2.24
N GLU A 127 -62.58 -6.15 1.59
CA GLU A 127 -63.81 -5.35 1.49
C GLU A 127 -64.76 -5.83 0.38
N SER A 128 -64.26 -6.63 -0.57
CA SER A 128 -65.07 -7.19 -1.66
C SER A 128 -65.86 -8.45 -1.23
N SER A 129 -65.64 -8.96 -0.02
CA SER A 129 -66.27 -10.18 0.52
C SER A 129 -67.43 -9.89 1.48
N LEU A 130 -67.81 -8.62 1.66
CA LEU A 130 -68.87 -8.18 2.58
C LEU A 130 -70.15 -7.71 1.86
N TYR A 131 -70.29 -8.00 0.57
CA TYR A 131 -71.52 -7.80 -0.21
C TYR A 131 -71.95 -9.10 -0.89
#